data_AF-A0A060T471-F1
#
_entry.id   AF-A0A060T471-F1
#
_cell.length_a   1.000
_cell.length_b   1.000
_cell.length_c   1.000
_cell.angle_alpha   90.00
_cell.angle_beta   90.00
_cell.angle_gamma   90.00
#
_symmetry.space_group_name_H-M   'P 1'
#
loop_
_entity.id
_entity.type
_entity.pdbx_description
1 polymer ?
#
loop_
_entity_poly.entity_id
_entity_poly.type
_entity_poly.pdbx_seq_one_letter_code
_entity_poly.pdbx_strand_id
1 'polypeptide(L)'
;MSMLAASGIYLILDVNSPKIGESLNRWEPWTTYTPEYLHHIFKVVHQFSAYNNTLAFFAGNEIVNDDRSASNSPHYIKAVIRDIKSYISNHAPRPIPVGYSAADDLRYRISLADFLACGDNLTTVDFYGVNSYQWCGDQTFTSSGYDTLVNNYKNYPLPIFLSEFGCNVVLPRKFQEIEALYGPEMTSVFSGGLVYEYSQEPNNYGLVEINPNGDVYILKDFETLSSQFKAVQNVAGAPEKRVQRSQSCEELYPNINSRETIPDSMAVSLIEQGLQIPTGKFVDISMNSTTHRIFDSTEKLIENKTLVFKFRSSPKKSSAGDKKSGKSPKLRGLGAKNTTTTEDKGDDDSNNESGAISLQFMWTAMAIAISMVCLHQLA
;
A
#
# COMPACT_ATOMS: atom_id res chain seq x y z
N MET A 1 11.46 12.09 1.01
CA MET A 1 10.57 12.57 -0.06
C MET A 1 11.21 13.55 -1.04
N SER A 2 11.86 14.66 -0.62
CA SER A 2 12.48 15.62 -1.55
C SER A 2 13.45 14.98 -2.55
N MET A 3 14.39 14.16 -2.09
CA MET A 3 15.38 13.52 -2.97
C MET A 3 14.75 12.54 -3.96
N LEU A 4 13.69 11.82 -3.55
CA LEU A 4 12.92 10.96 -4.43
C LEU A 4 12.25 11.78 -5.54
N ALA A 5 11.54 12.85 -5.16
CA ALA A 5 10.88 13.75 -6.12
C ALA A 5 11.87 14.40 -7.10
N ALA A 6 13.02 14.88 -6.60
CA ALA A 6 14.06 15.49 -7.43
C ALA A 6 14.68 14.50 -8.43
N SER A 7 14.60 13.20 -8.14
CA SER A 7 15.03 12.11 -9.01
C SER A 7 13.91 11.57 -9.92
N GLY A 8 12.69 12.10 -9.79
CA GLY A 8 11.50 11.65 -10.51
C GLY A 8 10.90 10.34 -9.97
N ILE A 9 11.21 9.98 -8.72
CA ILE A 9 10.73 8.76 -8.06
C ILE A 9 9.45 9.06 -7.27
N TYR A 10 8.45 8.23 -7.52
CA TYR A 10 7.17 8.23 -6.82
C TYR A 10 7.14 7.15 -5.74
N LEU A 11 6.24 7.32 -4.76
CA LEU A 11 6.01 6.41 -3.65
C LEU A 11 4.56 5.89 -3.69
N ILE A 12 4.39 4.58 -3.76
CA ILE A 12 3.15 3.93 -3.31
C ILE A 12 3.43 3.43 -1.89
N LEU A 13 2.57 3.76 -0.94
CA LEU A 13 2.83 3.51 0.48
C LEU A 13 1.72 2.68 1.14
N ASP A 14 2.07 1.57 1.75
CA ASP A 14 1.23 0.88 2.71
C ASP A 14 1.00 1.74 3.94
N VAL A 15 -0.27 1.93 4.29
CA VAL A 15 -0.64 2.68 5.52
C VAL A 15 -0.57 1.82 6.78
N ASN A 16 -0.23 0.54 6.63
CA ASN A 16 -0.15 -0.44 7.70
C ASN A 16 1.31 -0.71 8.07
N SER A 17 1.51 -1.22 9.28
CA SER A 17 2.83 -1.66 9.75
C SER A 17 2.72 -3.01 10.49
N PRO A 18 3.83 -3.75 10.63
CA PRO A 18 3.84 -5.00 11.37
C PRO A 18 3.74 -4.83 12.90
N LYS A 19 3.70 -3.58 13.41
CA LYS A 19 3.55 -3.33 14.84
C LYS A 19 2.12 -3.67 15.30
N ILE A 20 2.03 -4.10 16.55
CA ILE A 20 0.76 -4.46 17.19
C ILE A 20 -0.20 -3.26 17.11
N GLY A 21 -1.40 -3.48 16.58
CA GLY A 21 -2.44 -2.46 16.42
C GLY A 21 -2.28 -1.54 15.21
N GLU A 22 -1.26 -1.75 14.37
CA GLU A 22 -1.01 -0.94 13.16
C GLU A 22 -1.35 -1.68 11.85
N SER A 23 -2.05 -2.81 11.94
CA SER A 23 -2.55 -3.58 10.80
C SER A 23 -3.82 -4.35 11.16
N LEU A 24 -4.62 -4.70 10.15
CA LEU A 24 -5.74 -5.63 10.33
C LEU A 24 -5.23 -7.05 10.58
N ASN A 25 -5.74 -7.68 11.64
CA ASN A 25 -5.64 -9.13 11.78
C ASN A 25 -6.51 -9.80 10.70
N ARG A 26 -5.88 -10.59 9.84
CA ARG A 26 -6.56 -11.27 8.73
C ARG A 26 -7.57 -12.33 9.15
N TRP A 27 -7.45 -12.90 10.33
CA TRP A 27 -8.36 -13.94 10.80
C TRP A 27 -9.47 -13.37 11.67
N GLU A 28 -9.19 -12.28 12.39
CA GLU A 28 -10.10 -11.69 13.37
C GLU A 28 -10.14 -10.15 13.21
N PRO A 29 -10.48 -9.62 12.03
CA PRO A 29 -10.36 -8.19 11.73
C PRO A 29 -11.21 -7.31 12.66
N TRP A 30 -12.32 -7.83 13.20
CA TRP A 30 -13.15 -7.16 14.20
C TRP A 30 -12.40 -6.80 15.49
N THR A 31 -11.32 -7.51 15.81
CA THR A 31 -10.48 -7.23 17.00
C THR A 31 -9.49 -6.09 16.78
N THR A 32 -9.17 -5.78 15.52
CA THR A 32 -8.12 -4.81 15.14
C THR A 32 -8.65 -3.60 14.38
N TYR A 33 -9.86 -3.67 13.82
CA TYR A 33 -10.53 -2.52 13.22
C TYR A 33 -11.08 -1.61 14.33
N THR A 34 -10.18 -0.87 14.97
CA THR A 34 -10.46 -0.01 16.12
C THR A 34 -10.17 1.47 15.80
N PRO A 35 -10.63 2.41 16.65
CA PRO A 35 -10.28 3.82 16.52
C PRO A 35 -8.77 4.07 16.53
N GLU A 36 -8.00 3.30 17.31
CA GLU A 36 -6.54 3.43 17.43
C GLU A 36 -5.84 3.03 16.12
N TYR A 37 -6.27 1.93 15.51
CA TYR A 37 -5.80 1.48 14.21
C TYR A 37 -6.09 2.52 13.12
N LEU A 38 -7.33 3.02 13.06
CA LEU A 38 -7.72 4.06 12.09
C LEU A 38 -6.95 5.36 12.32
N HIS A 39 -6.70 5.73 13.58
CA HIS A 39 -5.85 6.88 13.92
C HIS A 39 -4.40 6.71 13.44
N HIS A 40 -3.82 5.51 13.52
CA HIS A 40 -2.51 5.22 12.92
C HIS A 40 -2.53 5.43 11.41
N ILE A 41 -3.49 4.81 10.71
CA ILE A 41 -3.63 4.93 9.25
C ILE A 41 -3.75 6.40 8.83
N PHE A 42 -4.63 7.16 9.50
CA PHE A 42 -4.84 8.56 9.19
C PHE A 42 -3.59 9.40 9.45
N LYS A 43 -2.76 9.06 10.45
CA LYS A 43 -1.46 9.72 10.64
C LYS A 43 -0.55 9.52 9.43
N VAL A 44 -0.44 8.30 8.92
CA VAL A 44 0.39 8.01 7.73
C VAL A 44 -0.12 8.79 6.53
N VAL A 45 -1.43 8.72 6.26
CA VAL A 45 -2.08 9.44 5.15
C VAL A 45 -1.89 10.95 5.28
N HIS A 46 -2.10 11.51 6.48
CA HIS A 46 -1.95 12.95 6.76
C HIS A 46 -0.52 13.44 6.52
N GLN A 47 0.48 12.66 6.96
CA GLN A 47 1.89 13.01 6.73
C GLN A 47 2.25 12.96 5.25
N PHE A 48 1.86 11.89 4.55
CA PHE A 48 2.34 11.64 3.19
C PHE A 48 1.48 12.27 2.09
N SER A 49 0.27 12.73 2.40
CA SER A 49 -0.63 13.36 1.43
C SER A 49 -0.15 14.72 0.92
N ALA A 50 0.72 15.39 1.68
CA ALA A 50 1.29 16.68 1.31
C ALA A 50 2.38 16.60 0.22
N TYR A 51 2.90 15.41 -0.09
CA TYR A 51 3.92 15.23 -1.14
C TYR A 51 3.26 14.88 -2.48
N ASN A 52 3.56 15.64 -3.53
CA ASN A 52 3.04 15.37 -4.87
C ASN A 52 3.60 14.07 -5.48
N ASN A 53 4.73 13.57 -4.99
CA ASN A 53 5.29 12.30 -5.43
C ASN A 53 4.84 11.08 -4.58
N THR A 54 3.88 11.25 -3.67
CA THR A 54 3.13 10.10 -3.12
C THR A 54 2.09 9.67 -4.16
N LEU A 55 2.41 8.68 -5.00
CA LEU A 55 1.51 8.25 -6.06
C LEU A 55 0.18 7.73 -5.52
N ALA A 56 0.23 6.87 -4.50
CA ALA A 56 -0.96 6.19 -3.99
C ALA A 56 -0.73 5.58 -2.60
N PHE A 57 -1.82 5.12 -1.97
CA PHE A 57 -1.78 4.35 -0.73
C PHE A 57 -2.34 2.94 -0.91
N PHE A 58 -1.69 1.94 -0.30
CA PHE A 58 -2.29 0.62 -0.10
C PHE A 58 -3.01 0.59 1.24
N ALA A 59 -4.32 0.27 1.21
CA ALA A 59 -5.15 0.09 2.41
C ALA A 59 -4.84 -1.22 3.15
N GLY A 60 -4.23 -2.19 2.46
CA GLY A 60 -3.83 -3.48 3.00
C GLY A 60 -3.02 -4.27 1.99
N ASN A 61 -2.24 -5.23 2.49
CA ASN A 61 -1.39 -6.12 1.73
C ASN A 61 -1.65 -7.57 2.17
N GLU A 62 -2.07 -8.42 1.23
CA GLU A 62 -2.25 -9.88 1.42
C GLU A 62 -3.06 -10.28 2.66
N ILE A 63 -4.03 -9.44 3.03
CA ILE A 63 -4.95 -9.76 4.15
C ILE A 63 -5.73 -11.04 3.83
N VAL A 64 -6.23 -11.21 2.60
CA VAL A 64 -6.90 -12.44 2.16
C VAL A 64 -5.88 -13.33 1.47
N ASN A 65 -5.48 -14.42 2.12
CA ASN A 65 -4.53 -15.38 1.56
C ASN A 65 -4.76 -16.84 2.02
N ASP A 66 -5.84 -17.10 2.76
CA ASP A 66 -6.27 -18.43 3.20
C ASP A 66 -7.79 -18.46 3.36
N ASP A 67 -8.38 -19.66 3.58
CA ASP A 67 -9.85 -19.80 3.60
C ASP A 67 -10.47 -19.02 4.77
N ARG A 68 -9.75 -18.91 5.90
CA ARG A 68 -10.22 -18.20 7.10
C ARG A 68 -10.28 -16.69 6.87
N SER A 69 -9.22 -16.12 6.31
CA SER A 69 -9.15 -14.70 5.96
C SER A 69 -10.09 -14.33 4.82
N ALA A 70 -10.23 -15.20 3.81
CA ALA A 70 -11.22 -15.04 2.74
C ALA A 70 -12.66 -15.02 3.26
N SER A 71 -12.93 -15.74 4.36
CA SER A 71 -14.25 -15.75 5.02
C SER A 71 -14.49 -14.53 5.92
N ASN A 72 -13.44 -13.93 6.48
CA ASN A 72 -13.58 -12.95 7.57
C ASN A 72 -13.23 -11.51 7.19
N SER A 73 -12.31 -11.28 6.25
CA SER A 73 -11.72 -9.95 6.02
C SER A 73 -12.19 -9.12 4.83
N PRO A 74 -12.80 -9.65 3.74
CA PRO A 74 -13.08 -8.84 2.55
C PRO A 74 -13.86 -7.53 2.82
N HIS A 75 -14.89 -7.59 3.66
CA HIS A 75 -15.72 -6.43 4.00
C HIS A 75 -14.98 -5.40 4.89
N TYR A 76 -14.05 -5.84 5.74
CA TYR A 76 -13.17 -4.94 6.50
C TYR A 76 -12.15 -4.21 5.61
N ILE A 77 -11.66 -4.87 4.56
CA ILE A 77 -10.78 -4.21 3.57
C ILE A 77 -11.52 -3.03 2.93
N LYS A 78 -12.78 -3.23 2.50
CA LYS A 78 -13.62 -2.14 1.99
C LYS A 78 -13.88 -1.04 3.02
N ALA A 79 -14.03 -1.39 4.31
CA ALA A 79 -14.21 -0.41 5.37
C ALA A 79 -12.97 0.49 5.55
N VAL A 80 -11.77 -0.10 5.54
CA VAL A 80 -10.51 0.66 5.59
C VAL A 80 -10.35 1.56 4.36
N ILE A 81 -10.66 1.05 3.17
CA ILE A 81 -10.64 1.84 1.93
C ILE A 81 -11.59 3.04 2.04
N ARG A 82 -12.84 2.82 2.47
CA ARG A 82 -13.84 3.89 2.70
C ARG A 82 -13.31 4.96 3.63
N ASP A 83 -12.74 4.55 4.74
CA ASP A 83 -12.31 5.46 5.79
C ASP A 83 -11.10 6.28 5.35
N ILE A 84 -10.11 5.66 4.69
CA ILE A 84 -8.97 6.37 4.10
C ILE A 84 -9.44 7.37 3.05
N LYS A 85 -10.30 6.95 2.12
CA LYS A 85 -10.80 7.83 1.04
C LYS A 85 -11.62 8.99 1.60
N SER A 86 -12.41 8.75 2.64
CA SER A 86 -13.16 9.80 3.34
C SER A 86 -12.22 10.79 4.03
N TYR A 87 -11.18 10.32 4.71
CA TYR A 87 -10.17 11.18 5.33
C TYR A 87 -9.41 12.02 4.28
N ILE A 88 -8.98 11.40 3.17
CA ILE A 88 -8.31 12.09 2.05
C ILE A 88 -9.23 13.17 1.47
N SER A 89 -10.51 12.86 1.23
CA SER A 89 -11.47 13.80 0.66
C SER A 89 -11.67 15.04 1.54
N ASN A 90 -11.56 14.89 2.86
CA ASN A 90 -11.77 16.00 3.81
C ASN A 90 -10.50 16.81 4.07
N HIS A 91 -9.34 16.18 4.09
CA HIS A 91 -8.12 16.78 4.68
C HIS A 91 -6.90 16.81 3.76
N ALA A 92 -6.85 16.02 2.69
CA ALA A 92 -5.70 16.00 1.80
C ALA A 92 -5.73 17.19 0.82
N PRO A 93 -4.57 17.76 0.45
CA PRO A 93 -4.51 18.89 -0.49
C PRO A 93 -4.83 18.50 -1.94
N ARG A 94 -4.93 17.20 -2.24
CA ARG A 94 -5.25 16.64 -3.55
C ARG A 94 -5.89 15.26 -3.41
N PRO A 95 -6.62 14.77 -4.42
CA PRO A 95 -6.99 13.37 -4.48
C PRO A 95 -5.74 12.49 -4.56
N ILE A 96 -5.76 11.38 -3.81
CA ILE A 96 -4.71 10.35 -3.80
C ILE A 96 -5.42 9.00 -3.90
N PRO A 97 -5.12 8.17 -4.92
CA PRO A 97 -5.72 6.86 -5.06
C PRO A 97 -5.44 5.95 -3.86
N VAL A 98 -6.43 5.16 -3.48
CA VAL A 98 -6.34 4.13 -2.44
C VAL A 98 -6.65 2.77 -3.04
N GLY A 99 -5.68 1.86 -2.98
CA GLY A 99 -5.78 0.53 -3.56
C GLY A 99 -5.54 -0.57 -2.54
N TYR A 100 -5.39 -1.78 -3.05
CA TYR A 100 -5.10 -2.99 -2.26
C TYR A 100 -4.03 -3.81 -2.97
N SER A 101 -3.09 -4.38 -2.22
CA SER A 101 -2.05 -5.28 -2.72
C SER A 101 -2.45 -6.72 -2.36
N ALA A 102 -2.63 -7.57 -3.35
CA ALA A 102 -3.21 -8.91 -3.19
C ALA A 102 -2.20 -10.02 -3.45
N ALA A 103 -2.36 -11.13 -2.73
CA ALA A 103 -1.64 -12.37 -3.02
C ALA A 103 -2.17 -13.00 -4.31
N ASP A 104 -1.31 -13.65 -5.08
CA ASP A 104 -1.67 -14.35 -6.32
C ASP A 104 -2.20 -15.78 -6.07
N ASP A 105 -3.13 -15.92 -5.11
CA ASP A 105 -3.79 -17.21 -4.83
C ASP A 105 -4.94 -17.45 -5.82
N LEU A 106 -4.83 -18.53 -6.60
CA LEU A 106 -5.80 -18.91 -7.64
C LEU A 106 -7.23 -19.05 -7.13
N ARG A 107 -7.43 -19.36 -5.83
CA ARG A 107 -8.76 -19.52 -5.23
C ARG A 107 -9.48 -18.19 -5.05
N TYR A 108 -8.74 -17.11 -4.77
CA TYR A 108 -9.33 -15.84 -4.33
C TYR A 108 -9.09 -14.68 -5.29
N ARG A 109 -7.99 -14.69 -6.07
CA ARG A 109 -7.46 -13.49 -6.74
C ARG A 109 -8.44 -12.76 -7.66
N ILE A 110 -9.35 -13.48 -8.33
CA ILE A 110 -10.34 -12.88 -9.24
C ILE A 110 -11.55 -12.40 -8.44
N SER A 111 -12.13 -13.28 -7.62
CA SER A 111 -13.24 -12.96 -6.73
C SER A 111 -12.96 -11.74 -5.86
N LEU A 112 -11.77 -11.65 -5.28
CA LEU A 112 -11.37 -10.55 -4.42
C LEU A 112 -11.18 -9.25 -5.20
N ALA A 113 -10.57 -9.30 -6.39
CA ALA A 113 -10.42 -8.12 -7.25
C ALA A 113 -11.79 -7.56 -7.66
N ASP A 114 -12.68 -8.42 -8.16
CA ASP A 114 -14.02 -8.03 -8.60
C ASP A 114 -14.87 -7.51 -7.43
N PHE A 115 -14.80 -8.18 -6.27
CA PHE A 115 -15.46 -7.71 -5.06
C PHE A 115 -14.94 -6.34 -4.63
N LEU A 116 -13.63 -6.10 -4.60
CA LEU A 116 -13.07 -4.81 -4.19
C LEU A 116 -13.31 -3.69 -5.23
N ALA A 117 -13.64 -4.03 -6.48
CA ALA A 117 -13.98 -3.07 -7.53
C ALA A 117 -15.48 -2.71 -7.62
N CYS A 118 -16.38 -3.49 -7.01
CA CYS A 118 -17.83 -3.27 -7.09
C CYS A 118 -18.38 -2.38 -5.97
N GLY A 119 -19.42 -1.61 -6.26
CA GLY A 119 -20.16 -0.82 -5.27
C GLY A 119 -19.88 0.69 -5.32
N ASP A 120 -20.16 1.36 -4.20
CA ASP A 120 -20.00 2.82 -4.08
C ASP A 120 -18.55 3.27 -4.24
N ASN A 121 -18.36 4.47 -4.79
CA ASN A 121 -17.01 4.98 -5.05
C ASN A 121 -16.13 5.10 -3.81
N LEU A 122 -16.69 5.27 -2.61
CA LEU A 122 -15.89 5.31 -1.39
C LEU A 122 -15.44 3.92 -0.93
N THR A 123 -16.20 2.86 -1.21
CA THR A 123 -15.92 1.50 -0.70
C THR A 123 -15.13 0.65 -1.69
N THR A 124 -14.89 1.15 -2.90
CA THR A 124 -14.08 0.46 -3.92
C THR A 124 -12.65 0.96 -3.95
N VAL A 125 -11.74 0.06 -4.30
CA VAL A 125 -10.36 0.43 -4.63
C VAL A 125 -10.31 1.39 -5.82
N ASP A 126 -9.27 2.20 -5.89
CA ASP A 126 -8.94 3.03 -7.06
C ASP A 126 -7.97 2.33 -8.01
N PHE A 127 -7.25 1.31 -7.52
CA PHE A 127 -6.33 0.44 -8.27
C PHE A 127 -6.09 -0.88 -7.52
N TYR A 128 -5.53 -1.87 -8.21
CA TYR A 128 -5.25 -3.19 -7.65
C TYR A 128 -3.79 -3.59 -7.88
N GLY A 129 -3.12 -4.05 -6.83
CA GLY A 129 -1.78 -4.64 -6.90
C GLY A 129 -1.88 -6.16 -6.82
N VAL A 130 -1.08 -6.87 -7.60
CA VAL A 130 -0.91 -8.33 -7.47
C VAL A 130 0.55 -8.65 -7.16
N ASN A 131 0.80 -9.35 -6.06
CA ASN A 131 2.09 -9.91 -5.71
C ASN A 131 2.28 -11.23 -6.46
N SER A 132 2.91 -11.19 -7.63
CA SER A 132 3.02 -12.35 -8.51
C SER A 132 4.47 -12.79 -8.71
N TYR A 133 4.75 -14.01 -8.27
CA TYR A 133 6.05 -14.66 -8.38
C TYR A 133 6.04 -15.83 -9.38
N GLN A 134 5.07 -15.88 -10.30
CA GLN A 134 4.90 -17.02 -11.22
C GLN A 134 6.09 -17.21 -12.20
N TRP A 135 6.85 -16.15 -12.51
CA TRP A 135 7.99 -16.22 -13.41
C TRP A 135 9.30 -16.49 -12.66
N CYS A 136 9.79 -17.73 -12.71
CA CYS A 136 11.05 -18.13 -12.07
C CYS A 136 12.05 -18.67 -13.11
N GLY A 137 13.22 -18.02 -13.21
CA GLY A 137 14.28 -18.43 -14.13
C GLY A 137 13.97 -18.18 -15.61
N ASP A 138 14.41 -19.10 -16.48
CA ASP A 138 14.11 -19.02 -17.91
C ASP A 138 12.67 -19.46 -18.17
N GLN A 139 11.81 -18.51 -18.53
CA GLN A 139 10.41 -18.76 -18.87
C GLN A 139 10.03 -18.00 -20.15
N THR A 140 8.86 -18.33 -20.65
CA THR A 140 8.14 -17.60 -21.68
C THR A 140 6.87 -16.99 -21.08
N PHE A 141 6.21 -16.10 -21.82
CA PHE A 141 4.93 -15.52 -21.41
C PHE A 141 3.87 -16.59 -21.07
N THR A 142 3.84 -17.70 -21.82
CA THR A 142 2.94 -18.84 -21.56
C THR A 142 3.45 -19.75 -20.45
N SER A 143 4.72 -20.14 -20.45
CA SER A 143 5.23 -21.11 -19.46
C SER A 143 5.31 -20.54 -18.04
N SER A 144 5.39 -19.22 -17.89
CA SER A 144 5.27 -18.52 -16.61
C SER A 144 3.83 -18.39 -16.12
N GLY A 145 2.81 -18.59 -16.97
CA GLY A 145 1.41 -18.33 -16.64
C GLY A 145 0.96 -16.86 -16.76
N TYR A 146 1.83 -15.96 -17.23
CA TYR A 146 1.47 -14.55 -17.44
C TYR A 146 0.38 -14.37 -18.51
N ASP A 147 0.30 -15.27 -19.50
CA ASP A 147 -0.81 -15.33 -20.46
C ASP A 147 -2.17 -15.53 -19.77
N THR A 148 -2.20 -16.44 -18.79
CA THR A 148 -3.38 -16.74 -17.98
C THR A 148 -3.69 -15.57 -17.06
N LEU A 149 -2.66 -14.95 -16.46
CA LEU A 149 -2.80 -13.77 -15.62
C LEU A 149 -3.44 -12.60 -16.40
N VAL A 150 -2.93 -12.28 -17.59
CA VAL A 150 -3.50 -11.26 -18.49
C VAL A 150 -4.93 -11.60 -18.88
N ASN A 151 -5.20 -12.85 -19.28
CA ASN A 151 -6.54 -13.25 -19.68
C ASN A 151 -7.57 -13.10 -18.55
N ASN A 152 -7.17 -13.37 -17.31
CA ASN A 152 -8.06 -13.25 -16.16
C ASN A 152 -8.40 -11.79 -15.82
N TYR A 153 -7.46 -10.87 -15.99
CA TYR A 153 -7.66 -9.44 -15.67
C TYR A 153 -8.00 -8.55 -16.88
N LYS A 154 -8.17 -9.12 -18.08
CA LYS A 154 -8.42 -8.34 -19.31
C LYS A 154 -9.62 -7.41 -19.20
N ASN A 155 -10.68 -7.85 -18.52
CA ASN A 155 -11.91 -7.09 -18.30
C ASN A 155 -11.95 -6.34 -16.96
N TYR A 156 -10.87 -6.35 -16.17
CA TYR A 156 -10.84 -5.62 -14.91
C TYR A 156 -10.94 -4.10 -15.16
N PRO A 157 -11.84 -3.36 -14.47
CA PRO A 157 -12.20 -1.98 -14.84
C PRO A 157 -11.25 -0.91 -14.29
N LEU A 158 -10.33 -1.27 -13.40
CA LEU A 158 -9.44 -0.33 -12.71
C LEU A 158 -7.98 -0.59 -13.09
N PRO A 159 -7.07 0.38 -12.89
CA PRO A 159 -5.64 0.15 -13.03
C PRO A 159 -5.19 -1.03 -12.17
N ILE A 160 -4.43 -1.93 -12.79
CA ILE A 160 -3.82 -3.09 -12.13
C ILE A 160 -2.34 -3.13 -12.44
N PHE A 161 -1.49 -3.51 -11.50
CA PHE A 161 -0.04 -3.67 -11.71
C PHE A 161 0.51 -4.80 -10.83
N LEU A 162 1.71 -5.26 -11.11
CA LEU A 162 2.39 -6.20 -10.23
C LEU A 162 2.98 -5.42 -9.05
N SER A 163 2.33 -5.46 -7.89
CA SER A 163 2.81 -4.76 -6.69
C SER A 163 4.10 -5.37 -6.15
N GLU A 164 4.33 -6.66 -6.44
CA GLU A 164 5.60 -7.35 -6.26
C GLU A 164 5.83 -8.34 -7.41
N PHE A 165 7.07 -8.44 -7.89
CA PHE A 165 7.54 -9.52 -8.75
C PHE A 165 9.04 -9.76 -8.56
N GLY A 166 9.54 -10.86 -9.12
CA GLY A 166 10.97 -11.20 -9.14
C GLY A 166 11.30 -12.45 -8.34
N CYS A 167 10.72 -13.59 -8.73
CA CYS A 167 10.94 -14.89 -8.09
C CYS A 167 12.43 -15.23 -7.92
N ASN A 168 12.82 -15.64 -6.71
CA ASN A 168 14.21 -15.94 -6.36
C ASN A 168 14.56 -17.44 -6.30
N VAL A 169 13.71 -18.32 -6.85
CA VAL A 169 13.98 -19.78 -6.91
C VAL A 169 15.21 -20.10 -7.76
N VAL A 170 15.48 -19.30 -8.79
CA VAL A 170 16.69 -19.42 -9.63
C VAL A 170 17.53 -18.15 -9.47
N LEU A 171 18.78 -18.32 -9.06
CA LEU A 171 19.71 -17.21 -8.79
C LEU A 171 20.98 -17.29 -9.66
N PRO A 172 21.58 -16.14 -10.03
CA PRO A 172 21.04 -14.78 -9.88
C PRO A 172 19.76 -14.60 -10.72
N ARG A 173 18.87 -13.71 -10.27
CA ARG A 173 17.59 -13.48 -10.96
C ARG A 173 17.85 -12.86 -12.33
N LYS A 174 17.25 -13.46 -13.36
CA LYS A 174 17.41 -13.04 -14.76
C LYS A 174 16.54 -11.85 -15.14
N PHE A 175 15.45 -11.61 -14.40
CA PHE A 175 14.47 -10.55 -14.63
C PHE A 175 13.93 -10.48 -16.07
N GLN A 176 13.82 -11.63 -16.76
CA GLN A 176 13.31 -11.70 -18.14
C GLN A 176 11.83 -11.30 -18.23
N GLU A 177 11.09 -11.45 -17.12
CA GLU A 177 9.72 -10.99 -16.97
C GLU A 177 9.54 -9.49 -17.21
N ILE A 178 10.59 -8.68 -17.12
CA ILE A 178 10.53 -7.24 -17.42
C ILE A 178 10.22 -7.00 -18.90
N GLU A 179 10.83 -7.76 -19.81
CA GLU A 179 10.52 -7.65 -21.23
C GLU A 179 9.05 -7.98 -21.50
N ALA A 180 8.53 -9.04 -20.85
CA ALA A 180 7.12 -9.42 -20.95
C ALA A 180 6.20 -8.36 -20.33
N LEU A 181 6.51 -7.87 -19.12
CA LEU A 181 5.73 -6.90 -18.35
C LEU A 181 5.50 -5.58 -19.09
N TYR A 182 6.50 -5.13 -19.84
CA TYR A 182 6.42 -3.92 -20.67
C TYR A 182 6.14 -4.21 -22.15
N GLY A 183 5.90 -5.46 -22.51
CA GLY A 183 5.47 -5.88 -23.84
C GLY A 183 3.97 -5.60 -24.09
N PRO A 184 3.51 -5.70 -25.36
CA PRO A 184 2.14 -5.34 -25.75
C PRO A 184 1.06 -6.23 -25.10
N GLU A 185 1.37 -7.49 -24.82
CA GLU A 185 0.43 -8.42 -24.19
C GLU A 185 0.13 -8.00 -22.74
N MET A 186 1.15 -7.78 -21.91
CA MET A 186 0.98 -7.32 -20.53
C MET A 186 0.45 -5.90 -20.46
N THR A 187 1.02 -4.95 -21.22
CA THR A 187 0.61 -3.53 -21.16
C THR A 187 -0.83 -3.29 -21.61
N SER A 188 -1.45 -4.22 -22.36
CA SER A 188 -2.89 -4.15 -22.66
C SER A 188 -3.78 -4.26 -21.40
N VAL A 189 -3.22 -4.75 -20.28
CA VAL A 189 -3.94 -5.02 -19.03
C VAL A 189 -3.27 -4.38 -17.81
N PHE A 190 -1.96 -4.57 -17.64
CA PHE A 190 -1.17 -4.16 -16.48
C PHE A 190 -0.43 -2.85 -16.72
N SER A 191 -0.33 -2.04 -15.67
CA SER A 191 0.32 -0.73 -15.62
C SER A 191 1.79 -0.81 -15.17
N GLY A 192 2.47 -1.92 -15.44
CA GLY A 192 3.84 -2.20 -14.99
C GLY A 192 3.90 -2.94 -13.66
N GLY A 193 4.98 -2.72 -12.89
CA GLY A 193 5.16 -3.37 -11.60
C GLY A 193 6.39 -2.91 -10.81
N LEU A 194 6.55 -3.47 -9.61
CA LEU A 194 7.61 -3.17 -8.65
C LEU A 194 8.37 -4.46 -8.29
N VAL A 195 9.70 -4.42 -8.39
CA VAL A 195 10.56 -5.55 -8.02
C VAL A 195 10.66 -5.65 -6.51
N TYR A 196 10.52 -6.87 -5.98
CA TYR A 196 10.77 -7.18 -4.58
C TYR A 196 12.18 -7.78 -4.42
N GLU A 197 13.13 -7.20 -3.67
CA GLU A 197 13.11 -5.92 -2.98
C GLU A 197 14.50 -5.25 -3.02
N TYR A 198 14.63 -4.01 -2.54
CA TYR A 198 15.90 -3.27 -2.65
C TYR A 198 16.99 -3.80 -1.70
N SER A 199 16.70 -3.89 -0.40
CA SER A 199 17.68 -4.36 0.60
C SER A 199 17.73 -5.88 0.69
N GLN A 200 18.94 -6.41 0.88
CA GLN A 200 19.15 -7.82 1.15
C GLN A 200 18.75 -8.15 2.59
N GLU A 201 17.73 -8.98 2.71
CA GLU A 201 17.19 -9.48 3.97
C GLU A 201 17.34 -11.03 4.02
N PRO A 202 17.02 -11.71 5.15
CA PRO A 202 17.15 -13.16 5.27
C PRO A 202 16.34 -13.99 4.25
N ASN A 203 15.39 -13.37 3.56
CA ASN A 203 14.57 -13.97 2.49
C ASN A 203 15.29 -14.07 1.14
N ASN A 204 16.47 -13.47 0.99
CA ASN A 204 17.31 -13.51 -0.19
C ASN A 204 16.70 -12.88 -1.47
N TYR A 205 16.03 -11.73 -1.32
CA TYR A 205 15.42 -10.97 -2.42
C TYR A 205 16.12 -9.64 -2.75
N GLY A 206 17.18 -9.29 -2.04
CA GLY A 206 17.81 -7.99 -2.16
C GLY A 206 18.50 -7.73 -3.49
N LEU A 207 18.56 -6.46 -3.85
CA LEU A 207 19.39 -5.95 -4.94
C LEU A 207 20.72 -5.39 -4.42
N VAL A 208 20.76 -4.95 -3.17
CA VAL A 208 21.96 -4.45 -2.50
C VAL A 208 22.04 -4.97 -1.06
N GLU A 209 23.24 -5.20 -0.58
CA GLU A 209 23.51 -5.42 0.84
C GLU A 209 23.88 -4.08 1.50
N ILE A 210 23.25 -3.77 2.63
CA ILE A 210 23.49 -2.53 3.40
C ILE A 210 24.12 -2.91 4.72
N ASN A 211 25.40 -2.58 4.90
CA ASN A 211 26.11 -2.88 6.12
C ASN A 211 25.65 -2.00 7.30
N PRO A 212 25.93 -2.40 8.56
CA PRO A 212 25.56 -1.60 9.75
C PRO A 212 26.11 -0.17 9.77
N ASN A 213 27.20 0.10 9.05
CA ASN A 213 27.80 1.43 8.90
C ASN A 213 27.16 2.26 7.77
N GLY A 214 26.15 1.72 7.08
CA GLY A 214 25.45 2.32 5.95
C GLY A 214 26.15 2.21 4.60
N ASP A 215 27.32 1.55 4.53
CA ASP A 215 27.95 1.25 3.24
C ASP A 215 27.11 0.23 2.46
N VAL A 216 27.07 0.38 1.14
CA VAL A 216 26.20 -0.40 0.24
C VAL A 216 27.05 -1.25 -0.70
N TYR A 217 26.68 -2.51 -0.88
CA TYR A 217 27.29 -3.46 -1.82
C TYR A 217 26.24 -3.88 -2.83
N ILE A 218 26.45 -3.55 -4.09
CA ILE A 218 25.55 -3.92 -5.19
C ILE A 218 25.65 -5.42 -5.43
N LEU A 219 24.51 -6.12 -5.50
CA LEU A 219 24.46 -7.55 -5.82
C LEU A 219 24.25 -7.77 -7.32
N LYS A 220 24.55 -8.99 -7.81
CA LYS A 220 24.40 -9.36 -9.23
C LYS A 220 22.99 -9.14 -9.78
N ASP A 221 21.98 -9.29 -8.93
CA ASP A 221 20.59 -9.07 -9.28
C ASP A 221 20.33 -7.61 -9.67
N PHE A 222 20.96 -6.64 -9.00
CA PHE A 222 20.86 -5.22 -9.39
C PHE A 222 21.40 -4.96 -10.79
N GLU A 223 22.53 -5.57 -11.15
CA GLU A 223 23.12 -5.39 -12.49
C GLU A 223 22.22 -5.97 -13.57
N THR A 224 21.69 -7.17 -13.31
CA THR A 224 20.76 -7.84 -14.22
C THR A 224 19.49 -7.01 -14.36
N LEU A 225 18.90 -6.56 -13.26
CA LEU A 225 17.71 -5.72 -13.26
C LEU A 225 17.94 -4.40 -14.02
N SER A 226 19.05 -3.73 -13.75
CA SER A 226 19.45 -2.50 -14.44
C SER A 226 19.59 -2.71 -15.95
N SER A 227 20.13 -3.85 -16.36
CA SER A 227 20.26 -4.20 -17.78
C SER A 227 18.90 -4.43 -18.45
N GLN A 228 17.98 -5.14 -17.79
CA GLN A 228 16.64 -5.42 -18.31
C GLN A 228 15.82 -4.13 -18.49
N PHE A 229 15.79 -3.25 -17.46
CA PHE A 229 15.08 -1.97 -17.58
C PHE A 229 15.67 -1.04 -18.65
N LYS A 230 16.99 -1.10 -18.91
CA LYS A 230 17.62 -0.34 -20.00
C LYS A 230 17.29 -0.89 -21.38
N ALA A 231 17.03 -2.19 -21.49
CA ALA A 231 16.70 -2.87 -22.74
C ALA A 231 15.25 -2.62 -23.17
N VAL A 232 14.34 -2.34 -22.23
CA VAL A 232 12.96 -1.98 -22.53
C VAL A 232 12.91 -0.68 -23.34
N GLN A 233 12.36 -0.75 -24.55
CA GLN A 233 12.15 0.39 -25.45
C GLN A 233 10.66 0.58 -25.72
N ASN A 234 10.24 1.83 -25.95
CA ASN A 234 8.88 2.17 -26.42
C ASN A 234 7.76 1.54 -25.60
N VAL A 235 7.77 1.73 -24.28
CA VAL A 235 6.67 1.30 -23.40
C VAL A 235 5.39 2.01 -23.85
N ALA A 236 4.49 1.24 -24.47
CA ALA A 236 3.15 1.73 -24.73
C ALA A 236 2.43 1.89 -23.38
N GLY A 237 1.81 3.04 -23.16
CA GLY A 237 0.91 3.19 -22.03
C GLY A 237 -0.24 2.20 -22.16
N ALA A 238 -0.72 1.66 -21.04
CA ALA A 238 -1.92 0.84 -21.05
C ALA A 238 -3.06 1.63 -21.72
N PRO A 239 -3.80 1.03 -22.67
CA PRO A 239 -4.91 1.73 -23.31
C PRO A 239 -5.93 2.14 -22.25
N GLU A 240 -6.58 3.30 -22.42
CA GLU A 240 -7.72 3.67 -21.58
C GLU A 240 -8.79 2.57 -21.69
N LYS A 241 -8.89 1.73 -20.66
CA LYS A 241 -9.92 0.71 -20.59
C LYS A 241 -11.27 1.39 -20.41
N ARG A 242 -12.20 1.10 -21.33
CA ARG A 242 -13.59 1.58 -21.30
C ARG A 242 -14.52 0.64 -20.53
N VAL A 243 -13.99 -0.29 -19.73
CA VAL A 243 -14.85 -1.18 -18.95
C VAL A 243 -15.48 -0.37 -17.83
N GLN A 244 -16.80 -0.26 -17.85
CA GLN A 244 -17.52 0.48 -16.83
C GLN A 244 -17.51 -0.31 -15.52
N ARG A 245 -17.01 0.31 -14.46
CA ARG A 245 -17.05 -0.24 -13.10
C ARG A 245 -18.50 -0.47 -12.67
N SER A 246 -18.79 -1.65 -12.14
CA SER A 246 -20.12 -1.97 -11.63
C SER A 246 -20.43 -1.18 -10.36
N GLN A 247 -21.59 -0.51 -10.34
CA GLN A 247 -22.10 0.18 -9.16
C GLN A 247 -22.77 -0.76 -8.15
N SER A 248 -23.10 -1.99 -8.57
CA SER A 248 -23.66 -3.04 -7.71
C SER A 248 -22.71 -4.22 -7.62
N CYS A 249 -22.59 -4.79 -6.42
CA CYS A 249 -21.89 -6.05 -6.23
C CYS A 249 -22.81 -7.24 -6.55
N GLU A 250 -22.23 -8.31 -7.08
CA GLU A 250 -22.90 -9.61 -7.11
C GLU A 250 -23.16 -10.12 -5.69
N GLU A 251 -24.16 -10.99 -5.54
CA GLU A 251 -24.50 -11.57 -4.22
C GLU A 251 -23.41 -12.52 -3.71
N LEU A 252 -22.71 -13.18 -4.64
CA LEU A 252 -21.75 -14.23 -4.35
C LEU A 252 -20.53 -14.08 -5.24
N TYR A 253 -19.37 -14.10 -4.61
CA TYR A 253 -18.08 -14.22 -5.25
C TYR A 253 -17.45 -15.55 -4.81
N PRO A 254 -16.95 -16.40 -5.72
CA PRO A 254 -16.39 -17.69 -5.36
C PRO A 254 -15.29 -17.58 -4.28
N ASN A 255 -15.33 -18.47 -3.29
CA ASN A 255 -14.31 -18.65 -2.24
C ASN A 255 -14.04 -17.44 -1.32
N ILE A 256 -14.83 -16.36 -1.40
CA ILE A 256 -14.73 -15.23 -0.45
C ILE A 256 -16.11 -14.92 0.16
N ASN A 257 -16.12 -14.44 1.40
CA ASN A 257 -17.34 -13.95 2.01
C ASN A 257 -17.63 -12.52 1.57
N SER A 258 -18.68 -12.40 0.76
CA SER A 258 -19.16 -11.15 0.15
C SER A 258 -20.54 -10.73 0.66
N ARG A 259 -21.12 -11.49 1.58
CA ARG A 259 -22.49 -11.28 2.09
C ARG A 259 -22.54 -10.37 3.31
N GLU A 260 -21.44 -10.27 4.05
CA GLU A 260 -21.33 -9.41 5.21
C GLU A 260 -21.37 -7.93 4.81
N THR A 261 -22.06 -7.13 5.61
CA THR A 261 -22.10 -5.69 5.41
C THR A 261 -20.75 -5.06 5.79
N ILE A 262 -20.37 -4.01 5.08
CA ILE A 262 -19.20 -3.21 5.44
C ILE A 262 -19.48 -2.55 6.80
N PRO A 263 -18.63 -2.75 7.84
CA PRO A 263 -18.86 -2.19 9.16
C PRO A 263 -18.83 -0.66 9.12
N ASP A 264 -19.60 -0.02 9.98
CA ASP A 264 -19.57 1.43 10.16
C ASP A 264 -18.17 1.89 10.61
N SER A 265 -17.82 3.14 10.27
CA SER A 265 -16.51 3.66 10.66
C SER A 265 -16.45 3.86 12.17
N MET A 266 -15.40 3.32 12.78
CA MET A 266 -15.10 3.54 14.20
C MET A 266 -14.42 4.90 14.44
N ALA A 267 -14.12 5.66 13.39
CA ALA A 267 -13.34 6.89 13.43
C ALA A 267 -14.01 8.09 12.77
N VAL A 268 -15.35 8.16 12.76
CA VAL A 268 -16.12 9.27 12.17
C VAL A 268 -15.61 10.64 12.66
N SER A 269 -15.39 10.78 13.98
CA SER A 269 -14.87 12.02 14.57
C SER A 269 -13.50 12.42 13.99
N LEU A 270 -12.59 11.46 13.78
CA LEU A 270 -11.28 11.74 13.20
C LEU A 270 -11.39 12.12 11.71
N ILE A 271 -12.31 11.50 10.97
CA ILE A 271 -12.59 11.82 9.57
C ILE A 271 -13.18 13.23 9.44
N GLU A 272 -14.04 13.66 10.35
CA GLU A 272 -14.67 14.99 10.31
C GLU A 272 -13.72 16.09 10.78
N GLN A 273 -13.03 15.88 11.90
CA GLN A 273 -12.23 16.91 12.55
C GLN A 273 -10.79 16.99 12.02
N GLY A 274 -10.29 15.90 11.44
CA GLY A 274 -8.90 15.78 11.01
C GLY A 274 -7.92 15.68 12.18
N LEU A 275 -6.68 15.33 11.87
CA LEU A 275 -5.62 15.24 12.86
C LEU A 275 -4.93 16.59 13.08
N GLN A 276 -4.82 17.01 14.34
CA GLN A 276 -4.14 18.24 14.74
C GLN A 276 -2.61 18.02 14.84
N ILE A 277 -2.01 17.55 13.75
CA ILE A 277 -0.57 17.32 13.63
C ILE A 277 -0.03 17.99 12.36
N PRO A 278 1.26 18.37 12.31
CA PRO A 278 1.86 18.91 11.09
C PRO A 278 1.78 17.90 9.95
N THR A 279 1.56 18.37 8.72
CA THR A 279 1.73 17.53 7.52
C THR A 279 3.20 17.48 7.10
N GLY A 280 3.54 16.50 6.28
CA GLY A 280 4.86 16.41 5.66
C GLY A 280 5.17 17.62 4.78
N LYS A 281 6.44 18.00 4.67
CA LYS A 281 6.89 19.12 3.83
C LYS A 281 8.15 18.75 3.09
N PHE A 282 8.24 19.19 1.83
CA PHE A 282 9.50 19.16 1.11
C PHE A 282 10.53 20.04 1.82
N VAL A 283 11.73 19.51 1.98
CA VAL A 283 12.91 20.22 2.47
C VAL A 283 13.83 20.56 1.31
N ASP A 284 14.59 21.65 1.45
CA ASP A 284 15.63 22.03 0.50
C ASP A 284 16.76 20.99 0.48
N ILE A 285 17.19 20.61 -0.72
CA ILE A 285 18.24 19.61 -0.91
C ILE A 285 19.57 20.36 -1.08
N SER A 286 20.41 20.33 -0.05
CA SER A 286 21.76 20.92 -0.07
C SER A 286 22.86 19.91 -0.42
N MET A 287 22.59 18.61 -0.25
CA MET A 287 23.53 17.53 -0.57
C MET A 287 23.02 16.71 -1.74
N ASN A 288 23.87 16.50 -2.73
CA ASN A 288 23.59 15.65 -3.88
C ASN A 288 24.47 14.39 -3.91
N SER A 289 25.22 14.08 -2.84
CA SER A 289 26.02 12.87 -2.74
C SER A 289 25.91 12.28 -1.34
N THR A 290 26.03 10.96 -1.25
CA THR A 290 26.12 10.24 0.04
C THR A 290 27.54 10.26 0.59
N THR A 291 27.67 10.26 1.91
CA THR A 291 28.94 10.04 2.63
C THR A 291 29.29 8.55 2.74
N HIS A 292 28.33 7.66 2.52
CA HIS A 292 28.53 6.22 2.57
C HIS A 292 29.31 5.71 1.36
N ARG A 293 30.04 4.61 1.53
CA ARG A 293 30.72 3.91 0.43
C ARG A 293 29.71 3.05 -0.33
N ILE A 294 29.87 3.00 -1.64
CA ILE A 294 29.05 2.16 -2.51
C ILE A 294 30.03 1.32 -3.32
N PHE A 295 29.90 0.01 -3.24
CA PHE A 295 30.71 -0.96 -3.96
C PHE A 295 29.87 -1.62 -5.05
N ASP A 296 30.45 -1.88 -6.21
CA ASP A 296 29.82 -2.69 -7.24
C ASP A 296 29.83 -4.19 -6.88
N SER A 297 29.27 -5.04 -7.75
CA SER A 297 29.20 -6.50 -7.51
C SER A 297 30.54 -7.21 -7.49
N THR A 298 31.62 -6.51 -7.85
CA THR A 298 33.01 -6.99 -7.79
C THR A 298 33.77 -6.41 -6.60
N GLU A 299 33.05 -5.79 -5.66
CA GLU A 299 33.56 -5.11 -4.47
C GLU A 299 34.44 -3.88 -4.79
N LYS A 300 34.34 -3.33 -6.00
CA LYS A 300 35.07 -2.13 -6.37
C LYS A 300 34.29 -0.88 -5.98
N LEU A 301 34.98 0.08 -5.37
CA LEU A 301 34.40 1.35 -4.95
C LEU A 301 33.90 2.16 -6.16
N ILE A 302 32.64 2.58 -6.10
CA ILE A 302 32.05 3.53 -7.04
C ILE A 302 32.35 4.95 -6.56
N GLU A 303 33.25 5.64 -7.26
CA GLU A 303 33.71 6.98 -6.85
C GLU A 303 32.66 8.08 -7.13
N ASN A 304 31.97 8.01 -8.26
CA ASN A 304 30.96 9.01 -8.63
C ASN A 304 29.58 8.63 -8.08
N LYS A 305 29.20 9.26 -6.96
CA LYS A 305 27.92 9.03 -6.27
C LYS A 305 27.00 10.25 -6.30
N THR A 306 27.24 11.17 -7.26
CA THR A 306 26.50 12.42 -7.32
C THR A 306 25.17 12.22 -8.03
N LEU A 307 24.08 12.54 -7.33
CA LEU A 307 22.74 12.62 -7.87
C LEU A 307 22.62 13.78 -8.85
N VAL A 308 22.16 13.46 -10.05
CA VAL A 308 21.72 14.46 -11.03
C VAL A 308 20.22 14.63 -10.87
N PHE A 309 19.80 15.75 -10.29
CA PHE A 309 18.38 16.04 -10.12
C PHE A 309 17.72 16.32 -11.48
N LYS A 310 16.69 15.53 -11.82
CA LYS A 310 15.88 15.73 -13.02
C LYS A 310 14.93 16.92 -12.89
N PHE A 311 14.54 17.25 -11.67
CA PHE A 311 13.63 18.36 -11.38
C PHE A 311 14.18 19.24 -10.26
N ARG A 312 14.40 20.53 -10.51
CA ARG A 312 14.65 21.51 -9.44
C ARG A 312 13.34 21.69 -8.67
N SER A 313 13.34 21.33 -7.38
CA SER A 313 12.24 21.63 -6.47
C SER A 313 12.17 23.14 -6.24
N SER A 314 11.45 23.84 -7.10
CA SER A 314 10.89 25.14 -6.77
C SER A 314 9.39 25.03 -7.04
N PRO A 315 8.53 25.04 -6.00
CA PRO A 315 7.11 25.20 -6.24
C PRO A 315 6.94 26.58 -6.86
N LYS A 316 6.54 26.63 -8.15
CA LYS A 316 5.94 27.86 -8.67
C LYS A 316 4.74 28.15 -7.77
N LYS A 317 4.75 29.29 -7.07
CA LYS A 317 3.55 29.84 -6.44
C LYS A 317 2.48 29.90 -7.53
N SER A 318 1.48 29.05 -7.47
CA SER A 318 0.27 29.22 -8.27
C SER A 318 -0.34 30.55 -7.84
N SER A 319 -0.37 31.52 -8.76
CA SER A 319 -1.08 32.77 -8.57
C SER A 319 -2.53 32.47 -8.20
N ALA A 320 -2.97 33.00 -7.06
CA ALA A 320 -4.37 33.02 -6.68
C ALA A 320 -5.19 33.69 -7.79
N GLY A 321 -5.93 32.89 -8.55
CA GLY A 321 -6.97 33.34 -9.45
C GLY A 321 -8.28 33.40 -8.66
N ASP A 322 -8.68 34.62 -8.33
CA ASP A 322 -9.89 34.98 -7.62
C ASP A 322 -11.15 34.44 -8.35
N LYS A 323 -11.86 33.47 -7.75
CA LYS A 323 -13.21 33.06 -8.18
C LYS A 323 -14.11 32.71 -7.00
N LYS A 324 -14.90 33.72 -6.63
CA LYS A 324 -16.27 33.75 -6.08
C LYS A 324 -16.87 32.45 -5.51
N SER A 325 -17.33 32.61 -4.27
CA SER A 325 -18.13 31.71 -3.45
C SER A 325 -19.39 31.16 -4.13
N GLY A 326 -19.50 29.84 -4.17
CA GLY A 326 -20.73 29.09 -4.42
C GLY A 326 -21.10 28.29 -3.16
N LYS A 327 -22.33 28.46 -2.68
CA LYS A 327 -22.87 27.93 -1.43
C LYS A 327 -22.87 26.38 -1.38
N SER A 328 -22.34 25.80 -0.30
CA SER A 328 -22.61 24.41 0.08
C SER A 328 -24.05 24.26 0.62
N PRO A 329 -24.74 23.12 0.36
CA PRO A 329 -26.06 22.88 0.92
C PRO A 329 -25.97 22.52 2.40
N LYS A 330 -26.79 23.18 3.22
CA LYS A 330 -26.98 22.85 4.65
C LYS A 330 -27.74 21.53 4.79
N LEU A 331 -27.17 20.58 5.54
CA LEU A 331 -27.94 19.50 6.15
C LEU A 331 -28.94 20.11 7.15
N ARG A 332 -30.22 19.78 7.00
CA ARG A 332 -31.29 20.14 7.94
C ARG A 332 -31.24 19.20 9.14
N GLY A 333 -30.97 19.75 10.32
CA GLY A 333 -31.27 19.12 11.59
C GLY A 333 -32.78 19.09 11.85
N LEU A 334 -33.30 17.95 12.30
CA LEU A 334 -34.59 17.84 12.95
C LEU A 334 -34.34 17.85 14.46
N GLY A 335 -35.03 18.77 15.13
CA GLY A 335 -34.83 19.10 16.54
C GLY A 335 -35.44 18.11 17.53
N ALA A 336 -34.99 18.31 18.76
CA ALA A 336 -35.26 17.58 19.99
C ALA A 336 -36.75 17.40 20.35
N LYS A 337 -37.00 16.35 21.14
CA LYS A 337 -38.01 16.37 22.21
C LYS A 337 -37.37 15.91 23.52
N ASN A 338 -37.39 16.82 24.49
CA ASN A 338 -37.17 16.57 25.92
C ASN A 338 -38.36 15.80 26.51
N THR A 339 -38.08 14.88 27.43
CA THR A 339 -38.90 14.72 28.63
C THR A 339 -38.01 14.26 29.79
N THR A 340 -37.96 15.10 30.82
CA THR A 340 -37.48 14.85 32.19
C THR A 340 -38.39 13.87 32.93
N THR A 341 -37.82 13.04 33.82
CA THR A 341 -38.15 12.99 35.28
C THR A 341 -37.30 11.95 36.04
N THR A 342 -36.58 12.45 37.06
CA THR A 342 -36.37 11.97 38.44
C THR A 342 -35.77 10.59 38.78
N GLU A 343 -34.59 10.67 39.41
CA GLU A 343 -34.15 10.14 40.73
C GLU A 343 -34.61 8.73 41.17
N ASP A 344 -33.65 7.86 41.51
CA ASP A 344 -33.38 7.53 42.92
C ASP A 344 -31.96 6.93 43.15
N LYS A 345 -31.52 7.05 44.40
CA LYS A 345 -30.20 6.79 44.98
C LYS A 345 -29.86 5.31 45.21
N GLY A 346 -28.56 5.05 45.39
CA GLY A 346 -28.05 3.86 46.09
C GLY A 346 -26.52 3.86 46.15
N ASP A 347 -25.98 4.25 47.31
CA ASP A 347 -24.59 4.06 47.76
C ASP A 347 -24.16 2.57 47.67
N ASP A 348 -22.89 2.27 47.42
CA ASP A 348 -21.89 2.10 48.49
C ASP A 348 -20.51 1.61 47.99
N ASP A 349 -19.51 2.17 48.68
CA ASP A 349 -18.22 1.65 49.11
C ASP A 349 -17.12 1.10 48.16
N SER A 350 -16.06 1.93 48.09
CA SER A 350 -14.66 1.67 48.48
C SER A 350 -14.14 0.22 48.55
N ASN A 351 -13.06 -0.06 47.80
CA ASN A 351 -11.75 -0.28 48.42
C ASN A 351 -10.59 -0.28 47.41
N ASN A 352 -9.51 0.30 47.90
CA ASN A 352 -8.23 0.57 47.29
C ASN A 352 -7.31 -0.65 47.47
N GLU A 353 -6.53 -1.04 46.45
CA GLU A 353 -5.20 -1.58 46.71
C GLU A 353 -4.25 -1.38 45.52
N SER A 354 -3.27 -0.53 45.79
CA SER A 354 -2.09 -0.23 44.99
C SER A 354 -1.04 -1.32 45.13
N GLY A 355 -0.52 -1.82 44.00
CA GLY A 355 0.65 -2.69 43.94
C GLY A 355 1.58 -2.26 42.82
N ALA A 356 2.60 -1.46 43.18
CA ALA A 356 3.72 -1.14 42.31
C ALA A 356 4.69 -2.32 42.26
N ILE A 357 5.06 -2.79 41.07
CA ILE A 357 6.27 -3.60 40.86
C ILE A 357 7.00 -3.02 39.65
N SER A 358 8.15 -2.42 39.93
CA SER A 358 9.18 -2.10 38.95
C SER A 358 9.83 -3.39 38.47
N LEU A 359 10.05 -3.55 37.16
CA LEU A 359 11.10 -4.44 36.67
C LEU A 359 11.71 -3.85 35.40
N GLN A 360 12.89 -3.26 35.55
CA GLN A 360 13.84 -3.04 34.47
C GLN A 360 14.33 -4.40 33.99
N PHE A 361 14.20 -4.72 32.71
CA PHE A 361 15.09 -5.67 32.03
C PHE A 361 15.28 -5.26 30.56
N MET A 362 16.56 -5.19 30.19
CA MET A 362 17.11 -4.98 28.85
C MET A 362 16.83 -6.18 27.92
N TRP A 363 17.24 -6.00 26.65
CA TRP A 363 17.48 -6.96 25.55
C TRP A 363 16.50 -6.78 24.37
N THR A 364 16.88 -6.07 23.29
CA THR A 364 17.62 -6.54 22.09
C THR A 364 17.05 -7.82 21.43
N ALA A 365 16.80 -7.70 20.12
CA ALA A 365 16.47 -8.75 19.13
C ALA A 365 15.01 -9.26 19.12
N MET A 366 14.16 -8.55 18.37
CA MET A 366 12.94 -9.14 17.82
C MET A 366 12.64 -8.52 16.44
N ALA A 367 13.40 -8.97 15.43
CA ALA A 367 13.19 -8.66 14.01
C ALA A 367 13.23 -9.93 13.15
N ILE A 368 12.84 -11.09 13.69
CA ILE A 368 13.02 -12.41 13.05
C ILE A 368 11.68 -13.11 12.71
N ALA A 369 10.52 -12.52 12.96
CA ALA A 369 9.24 -13.24 12.77
C ALA A 369 8.44 -12.87 11.50
N ILE A 370 8.94 -12.01 10.61
CA ILE A 370 8.10 -11.41 9.54
C ILE A 370 8.35 -12.01 8.14
N SER A 371 9.46 -12.70 7.90
CA SER A 371 9.76 -13.29 6.58
C SER A 371 9.34 -14.76 6.40
N MET A 372 8.89 -15.46 7.46
CA MET A 372 8.61 -16.91 7.38
C MET A 372 7.18 -17.27 6.97
N VAL A 373 6.22 -16.34 7.00
CA VAL A 373 4.82 -16.65 6.66
C VAL A 373 4.56 -16.63 5.15
N CYS A 374 5.41 -15.96 4.35
CA CYS A 374 5.29 -15.97 2.88
C CYS A 374 5.97 -17.17 2.20
N LEU A 375 6.85 -17.91 2.90
CA LEU A 375 7.64 -19.01 2.33
C LEU A 375 7.04 -20.41 2.50
N HIS A 376 5.97 -20.60 3.29
CA HIS A 376 5.40 -21.93 3.54
C HIS A 376 4.29 -22.38 2.58
N GLN A 377 4.06 -21.67 1.46
CA GLN A 377 3.04 -22.02 0.46
C GLN A 377 3.56 -22.12 -0.99
N LEU A 378 4.88 -22.18 -1.18
CA LEU A 378 5.51 -22.54 -2.46
C LEU A 378 6.34 -23.83 -2.33
N ALA A 379 5.69 -24.88 -1.80
CA ALA A 379 6.12 -26.27 -1.90
C ALA A 379 4.93 -27.14 -2.34
#